data_AF-A0A1R1YRT5-F1
#
_entry.id   AF-A0A1R1YRT5-F1
#
_cell.length_a   1.000
_cell.length_b   1.000
_cell.length_c   1.000
_cell.angle_alpha   90.00
_cell.angle_beta   90.00
_cell.angle_gamma   90.00
#
_symmetry.space_group_name_H-M   'P 1'
#
loop_
_entity.id
_entity.type
_entity.pdbx_description
1 polymer ?
#
loop_
_entity_poly.entity_id
_entity_poly.type
_entity_poly.pdbx_seq_one_letter_code
_entity_poly.pdbx_strand_id
1 'polypeptide(L)'
;MQGNMSVSVQPDNPQQNIFNKSSHPLALLFYLLFKIISLSLYLMGNFFTSSFVLIFVCCILALAFDFWTVKNVSGRYLVGMRWWSEVDDLGHNHWLFESRDPSLANTSDSYIFWTMLYATPIIWLFFAIFALFSLKFQWLLIVIIAIVLNYANYLGYSKCDADAKAKFNSSDATSQPGQFMNSLMTNFVTSSLTNRFFNR
;
A
#
# COMPACT_ATOMS: atom_id res chain seq x y z
N MET A 1 21.86 30.59 21.46
CA MET A 1 21.27 29.56 22.35
C MET A 1 20.48 28.61 21.46
N GLN A 2 21.10 27.49 21.09
CA GLN A 2 20.47 26.45 20.26
C GLN A 2 19.48 25.68 21.13
N GLY A 3 18.20 25.75 20.79
CA GLY A 3 17.16 24.95 21.43
C GLY A 3 17.23 23.52 20.92
N ASN A 4 17.71 22.60 21.76
CA ASN A 4 17.54 21.17 21.58
C ASN A 4 16.04 20.83 21.54
N MET A 5 15.49 20.58 20.35
CA MET A 5 14.22 19.88 20.23
C MET A 5 14.47 18.39 20.51
N SER A 6 14.47 18.03 21.79
CA SER A 6 14.33 16.64 22.21
C SER A 6 12.96 16.14 21.73
N VAL A 7 12.96 15.31 20.69
CA VAL A 7 11.80 14.50 20.33
C VAL A 7 11.51 13.60 21.53
N SER A 8 10.52 13.99 22.34
CA SER A 8 10.04 13.17 23.44
C SER A 8 9.33 11.97 22.82
N VAL A 9 10.03 10.83 22.76
CA VAL A 9 9.39 9.53 22.54
C VAL A 9 8.51 9.27 23.75
N GLN A 10 7.22 9.57 23.60
CA GLN A 10 6.20 9.29 24.63
C GLN A 10 6.17 7.77 24.86
N PRO A 11 6.31 7.28 26.10
CA PRO A 11 6.27 5.85 26.38
C PRO A 11 4.89 5.27 26.02
N ASP A 12 4.89 4.08 25.41
CA ASP A 12 3.69 3.37 24.98
C ASP A 12 2.74 3.12 26.15
N ASN A 13 1.68 3.92 26.22
CA ASN A 13 0.59 3.70 27.16
C ASN A 13 -0.29 2.56 26.62
N PRO A 14 -0.40 1.39 27.29
CA PRO A 14 -1.06 0.18 26.74
C PRO A 14 -2.57 0.33 26.51
N GLN A 15 -3.19 1.41 26.99
CA GLN A 15 -4.65 1.62 26.99
C GLN A 15 -5.13 2.76 26.08
N GLN A 16 -4.26 3.35 25.25
CA GLN A 16 -4.74 4.31 24.27
C GLN A 16 -5.43 3.57 23.12
N ASN A 17 -6.75 3.80 22.98
CA ASN A 17 -7.57 3.29 21.88
C ASN A 17 -6.83 3.48 20.55
N ILE A 18 -6.85 2.46 19.69
CA ILE A 18 -6.20 2.47 18.37
C ILE A 18 -6.58 3.72 17.55
N PHE A 19 -7.82 4.19 17.70
CA PHE A 19 -8.32 5.42 17.11
C PHE A 19 -7.65 6.71 17.61
N ASN A 20 -7.15 6.72 18.85
CA ASN A 20 -6.44 7.86 19.44
C ASN A 20 -4.97 7.93 19.01
N LYS A 21 -4.39 6.81 18.57
CA LYS A 21 -3.03 6.77 17.97
C LYS A 21 -3.05 7.04 16.46
N SER A 22 -4.21 6.92 15.82
CA SER A 22 -4.39 7.16 14.38
C SER A 22 -4.35 8.66 14.07
N SER A 23 -3.60 9.03 13.03
CA SER A 23 -3.61 10.40 12.49
C SER A 23 -4.88 10.66 11.68
N HIS A 24 -5.54 9.61 11.17
CA HIS A 24 -6.75 9.69 10.37
C HIS A 24 -7.80 8.65 10.81
N PRO A 25 -8.42 8.82 12.00
CA PRO A 25 -9.34 7.84 12.58
C PRO A 25 -10.57 7.57 11.70
N LEU A 26 -11.03 8.58 10.95
CA LEU A 26 -12.15 8.44 10.02
C LEU A 26 -11.81 7.54 8.82
N ALA A 27 -10.60 7.68 8.26
CA ALA A 27 -10.15 6.84 7.14
C ALA A 27 -10.00 5.38 7.58
N LEU A 28 -9.52 5.15 8.80
CA LEU A 28 -9.40 3.82 9.40
C LEU A 28 -10.78 3.20 9.66
N LEU A 29 -11.75 3.98 10.15
CA LEU A 29 -13.12 3.52 10.35
C LEU A 29 -13.75 3.06 9.03
N PHE A 30 -13.70 3.89 7.98
CA PHE A 30 -14.24 3.51 6.67
C PHE A 30 -13.54 2.29 6.09
N TYR A 31 -12.22 2.19 6.24
CA TYR A 31 -11.43 1.05 5.81
C TYR A 31 -11.89 -0.27 6.44
N LEU A 32 -12.17 -0.28 7.75
CA LEU A 32 -12.66 -1.47 8.44
C LEU A 32 -14.14 -1.75 8.13
N LEU A 33 -14.95 -0.70 8.06
CA LEU A 33 -16.39 -0.78 7.85
C LEU A 33 -16.72 -1.44 6.52
N PHE A 34 -16.09 -1.05 5.41
CA PHE A 34 -16.39 -1.66 4.11
C PHE A 34 -15.98 -3.13 4.02
N LYS A 35 -14.88 -3.51 4.69
CA LYS A 35 -14.46 -4.91 4.81
C LYS A 35 -15.50 -5.74 5.55
N ILE A 36 -15.93 -5.25 6.72
CA ILE A 36 -16.96 -5.92 7.53
C ILE A 36 -18.28 -6.01 6.76
N ILE A 37 -18.70 -4.95 6.06
CA ILE A 37 -19.94 -4.97 5.28
C ILE A 37 -19.88 -6.02 4.17
N SER A 38 -18.81 -6.05 3.38
CA SER A 38 -18.67 -7.02 2.29
C SER A 38 -18.70 -8.46 2.80
N LEU A 39 -18.07 -8.72 3.95
CA LEU A 39 -18.04 -10.03 4.56
C LEU A 39 -19.39 -10.43 5.18
N SER A 40 -20.03 -9.51 5.90
CA SER A 40 -21.34 -9.72 6.51
C SER A 40 -22.43 -9.97 5.46
N LEU A 41 -22.40 -9.27 4.32
CA LEU A 41 -23.33 -9.52 3.21
C LEU A 41 -23.12 -10.91 2.60
N TYR A 42 -21.88 -11.38 2.50
CA TYR A 42 -21.59 -12.74 2.04
C TYR A 42 -22.08 -13.81 3.02
N LEU A 43 -21.84 -13.65 4.32
CA LEU A 43 -22.21 -14.65 5.33
C LEU A 43 -23.71 -14.63 5.67
N MET A 44 -24.29 -13.44 5.80
CA MET A 44 -25.65 -13.21 6.29
C MET A 44 -26.62 -12.79 5.19
N GLY A 45 -26.21 -12.74 3.92
CA GLY A 45 -27.07 -12.28 2.83
C GLY A 45 -28.41 -13.04 2.75
N ASN A 46 -28.38 -14.35 3.03
CA ASN A 46 -29.58 -15.20 3.02
C ASN A 46 -30.54 -14.93 4.19
N PHE A 47 -30.12 -14.19 5.22
CA PHE A 47 -30.99 -13.77 6.32
C PHE A 47 -31.93 -12.62 5.89
N PHE A 48 -31.45 -11.74 4.99
CA PHE A 48 -32.22 -10.57 4.57
C PHE A 48 -33.10 -10.85 3.34
N THR A 49 -32.65 -11.71 2.43
CA THR A 49 -33.40 -12.03 1.21
C THR A 49 -33.12 -13.46 0.76
N SER A 50 -34.14 -14.12 0.18
CA SER A 50 -33.97 -15.44 -0.44
C SER A 50 -33.54 -15.36 -1.91
N SER A 51 -33.50 -14.16 -2.50
CA SER A 51 -33.10 -13.98 -3.89
C SER A 51 -31.58 -13.90 -4.02
N PHE A 52 -30.98 -14.96 -4.57
CA PHE A 52 -29.53 -15.02 -4.81
C PHE A 52 -29.02 -13.83 -5.63
N VAL A 53 -29.77 -13.39 -6.63
CA VAL A 53 -29.37 -12.28 -7.52
C VAL A 53 -29.20 -10.98 -6.73
N LEU A 54 -30.09 -10.70 -5.77
CA LEU A 54 -29.97 -9.51 -4.93
C LEU A 54 -28.75 -9.59 -4.01
N ILE A 55 -28.52 -10.74 -3.37
CA ILE A 55 -27.32 -10.95 -2.53
C ILE A 55 -26.06 -10.75 -3.35
N PHE A 56 -26.02 -11.34 -4.55
CA PHE A 56 -24.91 -11.24 -5.47
C PHE A 56 -24.61 -9.77 -5.81
N VAL A 57 -25.60 -9.01 -6.29
CA VAL A 57 -25.43 -7.59 -6.66
C VAL A 57 -24.96 -6.77 -5.46
N CYS A 58 -25.58 -6.94 -4.29
CA CYS A 58 -25.17 -6.23 -3.07
C CYS A 58 -23.73 -6.55 -2.66
N CYS A 59 -23.31 -7.83 -2.76
CA CYS A 59 -21.94 -8.23 -2.46
C CYS A 59 -20.93 -7.60 -3.43
N ILE A 60 -21.20 -7.62 -4.74
CA ILE A 60 -20.30 -7.02 -5.73
C ILE A 60 -20.18 -5.51 -5.54
N LEU A 61 -21.29 -4.81 -5.26
CA LEU A 61 -21.25 -3.39 -4.96
C LEU A 61 -20.44 -3.09 -3.69
N ALA A 62 -20.65 -3.86 -2.62
CA ALA A 62 -19.87 -3.71 -1.39
C ALA A 62 -18.37 -3.98 -1.60
N LEU A 63 -18.01 -5.00 -2.38
CA LEU A 63 -16.63 -5.30 -2.76
C LEU A 63 -16.01 -4.21 -3.64
N ALA A 64 -16.79 -3.61 -4.55
CA ALA A 64 -16.33 -2.48 -5.36
C ALA A 64 -16.09 -1.23 -4.51
N PHE A 65 -16.96 -0.94 -3.53
CA PHE A 65 -16.75 0.14 -2.57
C PHE A 65 -15.55 -0.11 -1.66
N ASP A 66 -15.35 -1.33 -1.16
CA ASP A 66 -14.13 -1.71 -0.44
C ASP A 66 -12.91 -1.46 -1.33
N PHE A 67 -12.89 -2.04 -2.54
CA PHE A 67 -11.79 -1.88 -3.48
C PHE A 67 -11.45 -0.40 -3.74
N TRP A 68 -12.46 0.42 -4.02
CA TRP A 68 -12.29 1.84 -4.28
C TRP A 68 -11.78 2.60 -3.06
N THR A 69 -12.31 2.30 -1.87
CA THR A 69 -11.90 2.95 -0.62
C THR A 69 -10.45 2.62 -0.29
N VAL A 70 -10.05 1.36 -0.40
CA VAL A 70 -8.66 0.93 -0.20
C VAL A 70 -7.74 1.63 -1.19
N LYS A 71 -8.12 1.68 -2.48
CA LYS A 71 -7.30 2.27 -3.54
C LYS A 71 -7.18 3.80 -3.44
N ASN A 72 -8.26 4.51 -3.13
CA ASN A 72 -8.32 5.98 -3.28
C ASN A 72 -8.29 6.76 -1.96
N VAL A 73 -8.76 6.16 -0.87
CA VAL A 73 -8.88 6.83 0.43
C VAL A 73 -7.83 6.29 1.38
N SER A 74 -7.92 5.01 1.74
CA SER A 74 -7.05 4.39 2.76
C SER A 74 -5.58 4.44 2.37
N GLY A 75 -5.24 4.18 1.10
CA GLY A 75 -3.86 4.32 0.62
C GLY A 75 -3.28 5.72 0.80
N ARG A 76 -4.07 6.76 0.52
CA ARG A 76 -3.61 8.15 0.60
C ARG A 76 -3.47 8.63 2.04
N TYR A 77 -4.42 8.29 2.90
CA TYR A 77 -4.45 8.78 4.28
C TYR A 77 -3.62 7.93 5.25
N LEU A 78 -3.67 6.59 5.15
CA LEU A 78 -3.03 5.72 6.15
C LEU A 78 -1.55 5.48 5.86
N VAL A 79 -1.17 5.40 4.58
CA VAL A 79 0.21 5.09 4.16
C VAL A 79 0.82 6.12 3.21
N GLY A 80 0.04 7.08 2.70
CA GLY A 80 0.55 8.11 1.80
C GLY A 80 1.05 7.54 0.46
N MET A 81 0.49 6.42 0.02
CA MET A 81 0.87 5.75 -1.23
C MET A 81 -0.26 5.80 -2.26
N ARG A 82 0.11 5.88 -3.54
CA ARG A 82 -0.81 5.88 -4.66
C ARG A 82 -0.22 5.08 -5.82
N TRP A 83 -1.07 4.27 -6.46
CA TRP A 83 -0.71 3.51 -7.64
C TRP A 83 -1.78 3.68 -8.72
N TRP A 84 -1.35 3.79 -9.96
CA TRP A 84 -2.21 3.72 -11.14
C TRP A 84 -1.48 3.06 -12.30
N SER A 85 -2.24 2.75 -13.33
CA SER A 85 -1.72 2.09 -14.52
C SER A 85 -1.98 3.02 -15.70
N GLU A 86 -0.93 3.34 -16.44
CA GLU A 86 -0.97 4.16 -17.64
C GLU A 86 -0.63 3.27 -18.84
N VAL A 87 -1.28 3.54 -19.97
CA VAL A 87 -1.04 2.81 -21.21
C VAL A 87 -0.41 3.80 -22.17
N ASP A 88 0.82 3.50 -22.58
CA ASP A 88 1.57 4.34 -23.51
C ASP A 88 0.94 4.30 -24.92
N ASP A 89 1.34 5.22 -25.78
CA ASP A 89 0.92 5.26 -27.19
C ASP A 89 1.26 3.98 -27.98
N LEU A 90 2.25 3.22 -27.48
CA LEU A 90 2.65 1.91 -28.00
C LEU A 90 1.80 0.74 -27.47
N GLY A 91 0.83 1.00 -26.58
CA GLY A 91 -0.03 -0.01 -25.96
C GLY A 91 0.59 -0.75 -24.78
N HIS A 92 1.77 -0.32 -24.30
CA HIS A 92 2.45 -0.94 -23.16
C HIS A 92 1.88 -0.42 -21.83
N ASN A 93 1.74 -1.32 -20.86
CA ASN A 93 1.17 -1.01 -19.54
C ASN A 93 2.28 -0.62 -18.54
N HIS A 94 2.29 0.63 -18.11
CA HIS A 94 3.22 1.15 -17.12
C HIS A 94 2.52 1.34 -15.78
N TRP A 95 3.12 0.80 -14.72
CA TRP A 95 2.64 1.01 -13.36
C TRP A 95 3.37 2.18 -12.74
N LEU A 96 2.62 3.20 -12.36
CA LEU A 96 3.14 4.42 -11.77
C LEU A 96 2.85 4.41 -10.27
N PHE A 97 3.90 4.70 -9.50
CA PHE A 97 3.89 4.66 -8.04
C PHE A 97 4.32 6.00 -7.46
N GLU A 98 3.54 6.47 -6.50
CA GLU A 98 3.80 7.69 -5.75
C GLU A 98 3.71 7.36 -4.25
N SER A 99 4.75 7.71 -3.51
CA SER A 99 4.84 7.47 -2.08
C SER A 99 5.34 8.73 -1.38
N ARG A 100 4.70 9.10 -0.27
CA ARG A 100 5.22 10.12 0.65
C ARG A 100 6.47 9.62 1.37
N ASP A 101 7.29 10.56 1.85
CA ASP A 101 8.41 10.27 2.75
C ASP A 101 7.94 9.37 3.92
N PRO A 102 8.55 8.18 4.10
CA PRO A 102 8.19 7.24 5.16
C PRO A 102 8.29 7.83 6.57
N SER A 103 9.16 8.83 6.78
CA SER A 103 9.35 9.48 8.09
C SER A 103 8.14 10.27 8.57
N LEU A 104 7.23 10.65 7.65
CA LEU A 104 6.02 11.42 7.95
C LEU A 104 4.79 10.54 8.14
N ALA A 105 4.89 9.23 7.90
CA ALA A 105 3.78 8.29 8.04
C ALA A 105 3.60 7.88 9.50
N ASN A 106 2.35 7.85 9.97
CA ASN A 106 2.04 7.32 11.30
C ASN A 106 2.24 5.80 11.33
N THR A 107 3.11 5.32 12.23
CA THR A 107 3.45 3.90 12.36
C THR A 107 2.23 3.02 12.63
N SER A 108 1.27 3.50 13.42
CA SER A 108 0.05 2.74 13.78
C SER A 108 -0.89 2.59 12.57
N ASP A 109 -1.12 3.67 11.84
CA ASP A 109 -1.98 3.66 10.65
C ASP A 109 -1.39 2.77 9.54
N SER A 110 -0.08 2.87 9.32
CA SER A 110 0.64 2.03 8.38
C SER A 110 0.56 0.55 8.76
N TYR A 111 0.82 0.21 10.03
CA TYR A 111 0.73 -1.17 10.51
C TYR A 111 -0.66 -1.79 10.28
N ILE A 112 -1.73 -1.05 10.60
CA ILE A 112 -3.11 -1.53 10.44
C ILE A 112 -3.47 -1.67 8.98
N PHE A 113 -3.10 -0.69 8.16
CA PHE A 113 -3.32 -0.72 6.72
C PHE A 113 -2.73 -2.01 6.13
N TRP A 114 -1.44 -2.25 6.36
CA TRP A 114 -0.74 -3.42 5.86
C TRP A 114 -1.36 -4.71 6.40
N THR A 115 -1.53 -4.83 7.71
CA THR A 115 -2.09 -6.04 8.34
C THR A 115 -3.43 -6.43 7.70
N MET A 116 -4.35 -5.47 7.52
CA MET A 116 -5.64 -5.72 6.91
C MET A 116 -5.55 -5.99 5.40
N LEU A 117 -4.61 -5.34 4.70
CA LEU A 117 -4.37 -5.57 3.27
C LEU A 117 -3.91 -7.01 3.01
N TYR A 118 -3.07 -7.58 3.88
CA TYR A 118 -2.67 -8.98 3.83
C TYR A 118 -3.76 -9.94 4.34
N ALA A 119 -4.44 -9.58 5.43
CA ALA A 119 -5.43 -10.46 6.05
C ALA A 119 -6.67 -10.67 5.17
N THR A 120 -7.14 -9.64 4.47
CA THR A 120 -8.37 -9.72 3.66
C THR A 120 -8.33 -10.81 2.58
N PRO A 121 -7.31 -10.86 1.69
CA PRO A 121 -7.24 -11.92 0.68
C PRO A 121 -7.08 -13.32 1.30
N ILE A 122 -6.40 -13.46 2.45
CA ILE A 122 -6.29 -14.74 3.17
C ILE A 122 -7.66 -15.21 3.67
N ILE A 123 -8.45 -14.29 4.24
CA ILE A 123 -9.81 -14.58 4.71
C ILE A 123 -10.70 -15.03 3.54
N TRP A 124 -10.64 -14.33 2.39
CA TRP A 124 -11.39 -14.74 1.21
C TRP A 124 -10.91 -16.07 0.61
N LEU A 125 -9.60 -16.34 0.65
CA LEU A 125 -9.04 -17.62 0.21
C LEU A 125 -9.54 -18.78 1.09
N PHE A 126 -9.60 -18.56 2.41
CA PHE A 126 -10.23 -19.51 3.32
C PHE A 126 -11.67 -19.79 2.87
N PHE A 127 -12.50 -18.76 2.65
CA PHE A 127 -13.86 -18.96 2.14
C PHE A 127 -13.94 -19.64 0.78
N ALA A 128 -12.95 -19.45 -0.11
CA ALA A 128 -12.90 -20.12 -1.40
C ALA A 128 -12.78 -21.64 -1.23
N ILE A 129 -11.93 -22.07 -0.29
CA ILE A 129 -11.75 -23.49 0.04
C ILE A 129 -13.07 -24.08 0.57
N PHE A 130 -13.75 -23.40 1.51
CA PHE A 130 -15.06 -23.85 2.00
C PHE A 130 -16.14 -23.89 0.91
N ALA A 131 -16.19 -22.87 0.05
CA ALA A 131 -17.14 -22.81 -1.06
C ALA A 131 -16.89 -23.91 -2.11
N LEU A 132 -15.62 -24.25 -2.35
CA LEU A 132 -15.21 -25.33 -3.25
C LEU A 132 -15.69 -26.69 -2.72
N PHE A 133 -15.48 -26.98 -1.44
CA PHE A 133 -15.99 -28.21 -0.82
C PHE A 133 -17.52 -28.26 -0.75
N SER A 134 -18.18 -27.11 -0.63
CA SER A 134 -19.64 -27.02 -0.59
C SER A 134 -20.29 -27.17 -1.98
N LEU A 135 -19.51 -27.20 -3.07
CA LEU A 135 -19.98 -27.31 -4.48
C LEU A 135 -21.04 -26.27 -4.89
N LYS A 136 -21.09 -25.13 -4.19
CA LYS A 136 -22.01 -24.03 -4.48
C LYS A 136 -21.37 -23.03 -5.44
N PHE A 137 -21.36 -23.35 -6.74
CA PHE A 137 -20.71 -22.55 -7.80
C PHE A 137 -21.12 -21.07 -7.81
N GLN A 138 -22.38 -20.78 -7.50
CA GLN A 138 -22.91 -19.41 -7.39
C GLN A 138 -22.19 -18.56 -6.33
N TRP A 139 -21.95 -19.14 -5.16
CA TRP A 139 -21.26 -18.47 -4.04
C TRP A 139 -19.75 -18.37 -4.30
N LEU A 140 -19.19 -19.39 -4.96
CA LEU A 140 -17.79 -19.39 -5.38
C LEU A 140 -17.47 -18.19 -6.30
N LEU A 141 -18.39 -17.78 -7.17
CA LEU A 141 -18.21 -16.64 -8.07
C LEU A 141 -17.97 -15.34 -7.28
N ILE A 142 -18.75 -15.09 -6.23
CA ILE A 142 -18.56 -13.90 -5.36
C ILE A 142 -17.17 -13.92 -4.73
N VAL A 143 -16.75 -15.09 -4.23
CA VAL A 143 -15.44 -15.24 -3.59
C VAL A 143 -14.29 -15.02 -4.57
N ILE A 144 -14.41 -15.52 -5.81
CA ILE A 144 -13.39 -15.29 -6.85
C ILE A 144 -13.24 -13.79 -7.12
N ILE A 145 -14.34 -13.06 -7.28
CA ILE A 145 -14.29 -11.60 -7.49
C ILE A 145 -13.67 -10.90 -6.28
N ALA A 146 -14.05 -11.30 -5.07
CA ALA A 146 -13.49 -10.75 -3.85
C ALA A 146 -11.97 -10.94 -3.75
N ILE A 147 -11.47 -12.14 -4.09
CA ILE A 147 -10.03 -12.43 -4.14
C ILE A 147 -9.35 -11.54 -5.17
N VAL A 148 -9.86 -11.47 -6.40
CA VAL A 148 -9.23 -10.68 -7.48
C VAL A 148 -9.13 -9.21 -7.09
N LEU A 149 -10.20 -8.61 -6.58
CA LEU A 149 -10.20 -7.19 -6.20
C LEU A 149 -9.25 -6.90 -5.03
N ASN A 150 -9.25 -7.75 -3.98
CA ASN A 150 -8.34 -7.57 -2.85
C ASN A 150 -6.88 -7.83 -3.24
N TYR A 151 -6.64 -8.82 -4.10
CA TYR A 151 -5.32 -9.16 -4.59
C TYR A 151 -4.74 -8.06 -5.50
N ALA A 152 -5.57 -7.41 -6.32
CA ALA A 152 -5.15 -6.26 -7.12
C ALA A 152 -4.65 -5.09 -6.25
N ASN A 153 -5.37 -4.78 -5.16
CA ASN A 153 -4.91 -3.78 -4.19
C ASN A 153 -3.63 -4.22 -3.49
N TYR A 154 -3.56 -5.47 -3.04
CA TYR A 154 -2.35 -6.03 -2.45
C TYR A 154 -1.12 -5.86 -3.37
N LEU A 155 -1.21 -6.32 -4.61
CA LEU A 155 -0.10 -6.20 -5.58
C LEU A 155 0.26 -4.74 -5.87
N GLY A 156 -0.73 -3.87 -6.03
CA GLY A 156 -0.49 -2.45 -6.29
C GLY A 156 0.31 -1.78 -5.19
N TYR A 157 -0.08 -2.00 -3.92
CA TYR A 157 0.63 -1.42 -2.78
C TYR A 157 1.97 -2.11 -2.50
N SER A 158 2.08 -3.43 -2.67
CA SER A 158 3.38 -4.11 -2.50
C SER A 158 4.42 -3.64 -3.51
N LYS A 159 4.03 -3.41 -4.77
CA LYS A 159 4.93 -2.82 -5.77
C LYS A 159 5.27 -1.37 -5.43
N CYS A 160 4.29 -0.60 -4.95
CA CYS A 160 4.51 0.78 -4.53
C CYS A 160 5.50 0.89 -3.36
N ASP A 161 5.41 -0.01 -2.37
CA ASP A 161 6.32 -0.05 -1.23
C ASP A 161 7.74 -0.47 -1.62
N ALA A 162 7.87 -1.43 -2.54
CA ALA A 162 9.16 -1.81 -3.10
C ALA A 162 9.84 -0.65 -3.85
N ASP A 163 9.07 0.09 -4.66
CA ASP A 163 9.55 1.28 -5.37
C ASP A 163 9.93 2.42 -4.41
N ALA A 164 9.11 2.68 -3.39
CA ALA A 164 9.38 3.67 -2.35
C ALA A 164 10.69 3.39 -1.61
N LYS A 165 10.92 2.14 -1.21
CA LYS A 165 12.16 1.70 -0.54
C LYS A 165 13.38 1.83 -1.45
N ALA A 166 13.24 1.49 -2.73
CA ALA A 166 14.32 1.65 -3.70
C ALA A 166 14.71 3.13 -3.87
N LYS A 167 13.73 4.04 -3.98
CA LYS A 167 13.96 5.49 -4.07
C LYS A 167 14.61 6.07 -2.82
N PHE A 168 14.18 5.63 -1.63
CA PHE A 168 14.74 6.08 -0.36
C PHE A 168 16.21 5.66 -0.22
N ASN A 169 16.52 4.38 -0.45
CA ASN A 169 17.89 3.85 -0.36
C ASN A 169 18.84 4.49 -1.39
N SER A 170 18.33 4.82 -2.58
CA SER A 170 19.12 5.50 -3.63
C SER A 170 19.41 6.96 -3.29
N SER A 171 18.46 7.63 -2.63
CA SER A 171 18.60 9.03 -2.22
C SER A 171 19.64 9.18 -1.10
N ASP A 172 19.65 8.25 -0.14
CA ASP A 172 20.67 8.19 0.92
C ASP A 172 22.07 7.84 0.40
N ALA A 173 22.18 7.04 -0.67
CA ALA A 173 23.47 6.76 -1.33
C ALA A 173 24.09 7.99 -2.02
N THR A 174 23.30 9.03 -2.28
CA THR A 174 23.78 10.32 -2.83
C THR A 174 24.36 11.24 -1.75
N SER A 175 24.26 10.84 -0.46
CA SER A 175 24.82 11.55 0.69
C SER A 175 26.20 11.03 1.14
N GLN A 176 26.95 10.34 0.27
CA GLN A 176 28.39 10.10 0.48
C GLN A 176 29.23 11.16 -0.26
N PRO A 177 29.82 12.15 0.45
CA PRO A 177 30.82 13.07 -0.13
C PRO A 177 32.00 12.34 -0.80
N GLY A 178 32.23 11.06 -0.45
CA GLY A 178 33.30 10.24 -0.99
C GLY A 178 33.18 9.90 -2.48
N GLN A 179 31.98 9.82 -3.07
CA GLN A 179 31.83 9.48 -4.50
C GLN A 179 31.92 10.70 -5.42
N PHE A 180 31.42 11.86 -4.98
CA PHE A 180 31.64 13.13 -5.67
C PHE A 180 33.10 13.58 -5.58
N MET A 181 33.74 13.40 -4.41
CA MET A 181 35.18 13.65 -4.26
C MET A 181 36.00 12.71 -5.15
N ASN A 182 35.63 11.43 -5.27
CA ASN A 182 36.30 10.50 -6.17
C ASN A 182 36.11 10.88 -7.64
N SER A 183 34.92 11.30 -8.09
CA SER A 183 34.73 11.72 -9.50
C SER A 183 35.42 13.05 -9.82
N LEU A 184 35.48 13.99 -8.86
CA LEU A 184 36.25 15.23 -8.99
C LEU A 184 37.77 14.97 -8.97
N MET A 185 38.26 14.09 -8.09
CA MET A 185 39.66 13.65 -8.08
C MET A 185 40.03 12.97 -9.39
N THR A 186 39.19 12.07 -9.89
CA THR A 186 39.45 11.38 -11.17
C THR A 186 39.54 12.39 -12.31
N ASN A 187 38.61 13.35 -12.41
CA ASN A 187 38.67 14.37 -13.47
C ASN A 187 39.85 15.33 -13.33
N PHE A 188 40.30 15.64 -12.11
CA PHE A 188 41.48 16.50 -11.86
C PHE A 188 42.81 15.77 -12.08
N VAL A 189 42.91 14.50 -11.70
CA VAL A 189 44.09 13.66 -11.96
C VAL A 189 44.22 13.37 -13.46
N THR A 190 43.11 13.15 -14.16
CA THR A 190 43.12 12.90 -15.61
C THR A 190 43.52 14.15 -16.39
N SER A 191 43.08 15.36 -15.98
CA SER A 191 43.45 16.63 -16.63
C SER A 191 44.89 17.08 -16.34
N SER A 192 45.40 16.82 -15.14
CA SER A 192 46.79 17.13 -14.79
C SER A 192 47.81 16.18 -15.43
N LEU A 193 47.44 14.92 -15.67
CA LEU A 193 48.28 13.96 -16.40
C LEU A 193 48.28 14.23 -17.91
N THR A 194 47.12 14.53 -18.51
CA THR A 194 47.05 14.85 -19.96
C THR A 194 47.87 16.09 -20.33
N ASN A 195 47.88 17.14 -19.50
CA ASN A 195 48.71 18.32 -19.75
C ASN A 195 50.22 18.07 -19.63
N ARG A 196 50.66 17.01 -18.94
CA ARG A 196 52.09 16.64 -18.84
C ARG A 196 52.58 15.78 -19.99
N PHE A 197 51.69 15.07 -20.68
CA PHE A 197 52.06 14.23 -21.84
C PHE A 197 52.02 14.96 -23.17
N PHE A 198 51.26 16.05 -23.29
CA PHE A 198 51.13 16.81 -24.54
C PHE A 198 52.07 18.03 -24.67
N ASN A 199 52.95 18.28 -23.69
CA ASN A 199 53.84 19.45 -23.69
C ASN A 199 55.35 19.09 -23.64
N ARG A 200 55.75 18.00 -24.31
CA ARG A 200 57.14 17.65 -24.59
C ARG A 200 57.38 17.51 -26.09
#